data_AF-A0A9X5CLS2-F1
#
_entry.id   AF-A0A9X5CLS2-F1
#
_cell.length_a   1.000
_cell.length_b   1.000
_cell.length_c   1.000
_cell.angle_alpha   90.00
_cell.angle_beta   90.00
_cell.angle_gamma   90.00
#
_symmetry.space_group_name_H-M   'P 1'
#
loop_
_entity.id
_entity.type
_entity.pdbx_description
1 polymer ?
#
loop_
_entity_poly.entity_id
_entity_poly.type
_entity_poly.pdbx_seq_one_letter_code
_entity_poly.pdbx_strand_id
1 'polypeptide(L)' 'MKDAFGLPQSLLVLGGTSEIALAVTRRLIARRTRTVWLAGRPSPGLDAAAGELRA' A
#
# COMPACT_ATOMS: atom_id res chain seq x y z
N MET A 1 20.13 -8.84 2.99
CA MET A 1 19.24 -7.96 2.20
C MET A 1 18.36 -7.20 3.17
N LYS A 2 18.48 -5.87 3.26
CA LYS A 2 17.48 -5.03 3.92
C LYS A 2 17.23 -3.76 3.10
N ASP A 3 18.26 -3.30 2.37
CA ASP A 3 18.21 -2.11 1.53
C ASP A 3 19.21 -2.19 0.34
N ALA A 4 19.74 -3.40 0.02
CA ALA A 4 20.88 -3.56 -0.91
C ALA A 4 20.61 -3.10 -2.36
N PHE A 5 19.33 -2.99 -2.74
CA PHE A 5 18.86 -2.49 -4.03
C PHE A 5 18.00 -1.22 -3.87
N GLY A 6 18.06 -0.56 -2.72
CA GLY A 6 17.23 0.59 -2.39
C GLY A 6 15.83 0.23 -1.86
N LEU A 7 14.95 1.23 -1.87
CA LEU A 7 13.58 1.13 -1.35
C LEU A 7 12.64 0.62 -2.44
N PRO A 8 11.62 -0.19 -2.08
CA PRO A 8 10.67 -0.72 -3.05
C PRO A 8 9.94 0.42 -3.77
N GLN A 9 9.93 0.35 -5.11
CA GLN A 9 9.23 1.32 -5.95
C GLN A 9 7.74 1.00 -6.08
N SER A 10 7.39 -0.28 -5.98
CA SER A 10 6.02 -0.80 -6.09
C SER A 10 5.67 -1.74 -4.94
N LEU A 11 4.39 -1.79 -4.57
CA LEU A 11 3.84 -2.63 -3.51
C LEU A 11 2.50 -3.25 -3.95
N LEU A 12 2.32 -4.54 -3.67
CA LEU A 12 1.04 -5.25 -3.73
C LEU A 12 0.60 -5.58 -2.30
N VAL A 13 -0.65 -5.26 -1.97
CA VAL A 13 -1.23 -5.51 -0.66
C VAL A 13 -2.37 -6.53 -0.78
N LEU A 14 -2.19 -7.71 -0.19
CA LEU A 14 -3.24 -8.72 -0.09
C LEU A 14 -4.03 -8.48 1.20
N GLY A 15 -5.31 -8.14 1.08
CA GLY A 15 -6.08 -7.62 2.20
C GLY A 15 -6.01 -6.10 2.28
N GLY A 16 -6.29 -5.41 1.17
CA GLY A 16 -6.18 -3.95 1.01
C GLY A 16 -7.07 -3.09 1.93
N THR A 17 -7.91 -3.70 2.76
CA THR A 17 -8.73 -3.03 3.79
C THR A 17 -8.22 -3.31 5.22
N SER A 18 -7.13 -4.06 5.38
CA SER A 18 -6.54 -4.32 6.70
C SER A 18 -5.85 -3.07 7.24
N GLU A 19 -6.17 -2.68 8.47
CA GLU A 19 -5.55 -1.53 9.13
C GLU A 19 -4.03 -1.65 9.22
N ILE A 20 -3.53 -2.85 9.55
CA ILE A 20 -2.08 -3.13 9.61
C ILE A 20 -1.46 -2.95 8.23
N ALA A 21 -2.10 -3.51 7.20
CA ALA A 21 -1.59 -3.44 5.84
C ALA A 21 -1.55 -1.99 5.32
N LEU A 22 -2.57 -1.18 5.63
CA LEU A 22 -2.61 0.24 5.29
C LEU A 22 -1.57 1.04 6.05
N ALA A 23 -1.36 0.78 7.34
CA ALA A 23 -0.30 1.43 8.12
C ALA A 23 1.10 1.17 7.54
N VAL A 24 1.38 -0.09 7.19
CA VAL A 24 2.65 -0.47 6.52
C VAL A 24 2.77 0.21 5.16
N THR A 25 1.70 0.23 4.38
CA THR A 25 1.65 0.87 3.05
C THR A 25 1.97 2.35 3.13
N ARG A 26 1.33 3.10 4.04
CA ARG A 26 1.61 4.53 4.27
C ARG A 26 3.09 4.77 4.61
N ARG A 27 3.69 3.90 5.43
CA ARG A 27 5.12 3.98 5.76
C ARG A 27 6.03 3.73 4.55
N LEU A 28 5.65 2.85 3.63
CA LEU A 28 6.40 2.59 2.40
C LEU A 28 6.22 3.71 1.36
N ILE A 29 5.04 4.29 1.24
CA ILE A 29 4.80 5.48 0.40
C ILE A 29 5.69 6.64 0.84
N ALA A 30 5.76 6.91 2.15
CA ALA A 30 6.66 7.91 2.72
C ALA A 30 8.15 7.63 2.39
N ARG A 31 8.49 6.36 2.13
CA ARG A 31 9.81 5.88 1.71
C ARG A 31 9.95 5.73 0.18
N ARG A 32 9.14 6.43 -0.61
CA ARG A 32 9.19 6.50 -2.10
C ARG A 32 8.57 5.32 -2.86
N THR A 33 7.76 4.49 -2.24
CA THR A 33 6.90 3.55 -3.00
C THR A 33 5.80 4.36 -3.71
N ARG A 34 5.82 4.38 -5.05
CA ARG A 34 4.90 5.21 -5.87
C ARG A 34 3.76 4.43 -6.50
N THR A 35 3.96 3.14 -6.71
CA THR A 35 2.92 2.28 -7.27
C THR A 35 2.40 1.35 -6.20
N VAL A 36 1.12 1.47 -5.85
CA VAL A 36 0.47 0.61 -4.86
C VAL A 36 -0.74 -0.05 -5.50
N TRP A 37 -0.78 -1.38 -5.40
CA TRP A 37 -1.92 -2.20 -5.79
C TRP A 37 -2.60 -2.74 -4.54
N LEU A 38 -3.88 -2.43 -4.35
CA LEU A 38 -4.69 -3.00 -3.28
C LEU A 38 -5.51 -4.16 -3.83
N ALA A 39 -5.32 -5.36 -3.27
CA ALA A 39 -6.11 -6.53 -3.59
C ALA A 39 -7.03 -6.88 -2.42
N GLY A 40 -8.31 -7.10 -2.74
CA GLY A 40 -9.35 -7.47 -1.79
C GLY A 40 -10.63 -7.79 -2.53
N ARG A 41 -11.67 -8.19 -1.79
CA ARG A 41 -13.00 -8.32 -2.37
C ARG A 41 -13.52 -6.93 -2.78
N PRO A 42 -14.16 -6.77 -3.96
CA PRO A 42 -14.78 -5.52 -4.35
C PRO A 42 -15.71 -5.02 -3.25
N SER A 43 -15.44 -3.83 -2.73
CA SER A 43 -16.17 -3.26 -1.60
C SER A 43 -15.90 -1.76 -1.50
N PRO A 44 -16.84 -0.97 -0.94
CA PRO A 44 -16.61 0.45 -0.70
C PRO A 44 -15.37 0.74 0.16
N GLY A 45 -15.03 -0.17 1.08
CA GLY A 45 -13.83 -0.05 1.91
C GLY A 45 -12.53 -0.13 1.12
N LEU A 46 -12.49 -0.91 0.03
CA LEU A 46 -11.32 -1.00 -0.84
C LEU A 46 -11.12 0.30 -1.65
N ASP A 47 -12.22 0.89 -2.12
CA ASP A 47 -12.19 2.17 -2.83
C ASP A 47 -11.80 3.33 -1.90
N ALA A 48 -12.35 3.35 -0.68
CA ALA A 48 -11.99 4.32 0.35
C ALA A 48 -10.50 4.24 0.70
N ALA A 49 -9.99 3.02 0.94
CA ALA A 49 -8.56 2.81 1.19
C ALA A 49 -7.69 3.29 0.02
N ALA A 50 -8.10 3.04 -1.23
CA ALA A 50 -7.40 3.55 -2.40
C ALA A 50 -7.47 5.09 -2.50
N GLY A 51 -8.57 5.70 -2.11
CA GLY A 51 -8.72 7.16 -2.03
C GLY A 51 -7.78 7.78 -0.99
N GLU A 52 -7.74 7.22 0.22
CA GLU A 52 -6.87 7.67 1.30
C GLU A 52 -5.37 7.62 0.95
N LEU A 53 -4.95 6.61 0.18
CA LEU A 53 -3.54 6.46 -0.21
C LEU A 53 -3.13 7.35 -1.39
N ARG A 54 -4.09 7.97 -2.10
CA ARG A 54 -3.83 8.90 -3.21
C ARG A 54 -3.75 10.36 -2.78
N ALA A 55 -4.38 10.71 -1.65
CA ALA A 55 -4.34 12.04 -1.05
C ALA A 55 -2.93 12.40 -0.56
#